data_AF-A0A7S0U1G9-F1
#
_entry.id   AF-A0A7S0U1G9-F1
#
_cell.length_a   1.000
_cell.length_b   1.000
_cell.length_c   1.000
_cell.angle_alpha   90.00
_cell.angle_beta   90.00
_cell.angle_gamma   90.00
#
_symmetry.space_group_name_H-M   'P 1'
#
loop_
_entity.id
_entity.type
_entity.pdbx_description
1 polymer ?
#
loop_
_entity_poly.entity_id
_entity_poly.type
_entity_poly.pdbx_seq_one_letter_code
_entity_poly.pdbx_strand_id
1 'polypeptide(L)'
;AERLRREFSKRHENVRKTWDVSTEFPSEMVVQAYLNPQVDRSEEPFEWSEPDVQRLQEFCEKRLDWSHEFTLTQLDPAIKALSTRTFQTRIDGFTDFWSRAAKFKSKRVRKVFEAAGGAADIGCDEGGDSAMNK
;
A
#
# COMPACT_ATOMS: atom_id res chain seq x y z
N ALA A 1 22.49 -17.92 21.63
CA ALA A 1 21.05 -17.58 21.66
C ALA A 1 20.74 -16.44 22.65
N GLU A 2 21.04 -16.57 23.94
CA GLU A 2 20.64 -15.58 24.97
C GLU A 2 21.12 -14.14 24.74
N ARG A 3 22.36 -13.95 24.24
CA ARG A 3 22.88 -12.62 23.91
C ARG A 3 22.03 -11.90 22.86
N LEU A 4 21.62 -12.59 21.80
CA LEU A 4 20.81 -12.05 20.72
C LEU A 4 19.40 -11.69 21.21
N ARG A 5 18.83 -12.54 22.08
CA ARG A 5 17.56 -12.26 22.77
C ARG A 5 17.65 -10.99 23.62
N ARG A 6 18.71 -10.82 24.41
CA ARG A 6 18.93 -9.63 25.24
C ARG A 6 19.14 -8.36 24.41
N GLU A 7 19.95 -8.43 23.36
CA GLU A 7 20.18 -7.32 22.44
C GLU A 7 18.89 -6.94 21.70
N PHE A 8 18.10 -7.93 21.29
CA PHE A 8 16.80 -7.72 20.66
C PHE A 8 15.81 -7.05 21.62
N SER A 9 15.64 -7.56 22.84
CA SER A 9 14.77 -6.95 23.86
C SER A 9 15.18 -5.51 24.16
N LYS A 10 16.48 -5.21 24.29
CA LYS A 10 16.98 -3.85 24.54
C LYS A 10 16.71 -2.90 23.38
N ARG A 11 16.89 -3.36 22.14
CA ARG A 11 16.65 -2.54 20.94
C ARG A 11 15.16 -2.21 20.74
N HIS A 12 14.26 -3.11 21.16
CA HIS A 12 12.80 -2.97 20.95
C HIS A 12 12.03 -2.53 22.21
N GLU A 13 12.74 -2.08 23.25
CA GLU A 13 12.19 -1.64 24.53
C GLU A 13 11.18 -0.48 24.39
N ASN A 14 11.39 0.40 23.40
CA ASN A 14 10.51 1.55 23.13
C ASN A 14 9.23 1.21 22.37
N VAL A 15 9.12 -0.01 21.81
CA VAL A 15 7.97 -0.40 20.98
C VAL A 15 6.85 -0.96 21.86
N ARG A 16 7.16 -1.88 22.78
CA ARG A 16 6.24 -2.37 23.82
C ARG A 16 7.04 -2.79 25.05
N LYS A 17 6.47 -2.61 26.24
CA LYS A 17 7.13 -2.93 27.53
C LYS A 17 7.13 -4.41 27.89
N THR A 18 6.26 -5.22 27.28
CA THR A 18 6.12 -6.66 27.56
C THR A 18 6.33 -7.46 26.28
N TRP A 19 7.58 -7.74 25.95
CA TRP A 19 7.92 -8.71 24.91
C TRP A 19 8.26 -10.04 25.59
N ASP A 20 7.43 -11.06 25.40
CA ASP A 20 7.83 -12.42 25.72
C ASP A 20 8.56 -13.01 24.52
N VAL A 21 9.89 -12.93 24.57
CA VAL A 21 10.74 -13.53 23.54
C VAL A 21 10.93 -14.99 23.92
N SER A 22 10.41 -15.91 23.09
CA SER A 22 10.55 -17.36 23.28
C SER A 22 12.00 -17.78 23.48
N THR A 23 12.21 -18.87 24.22
CA THR A 23 13.52 -19.50 24.43
C THR A 23 14.14 -20.01 23.13
N GLU A 24 13.31 -20.30 22.13
CA GLU A 24 13.73 -20.73 20.80
C GLU A 24 14.27 -19.57 19.93
N PHE A 25 14.27 -18.33 20.44
CA PHE A 25 14.74 -17.17 19.69
C PHE A 25 16.27 -17.01 19.72
N PRO A 26 16.91 -16.70 18.58
CA PRO A 26 16.35 -16.77 17.22
C PRO A 26 16.23 -18.23 16.76
N SER A 27 15.10 -18.57 16.13
CA SER A 27 14.91 -19.91 15.60
C SER A 27 15.83 -20.10 14.40
N GLU A 28 16.67 -21.14 14.46
CA GLU A 28 17.59 -21.49 13.36
C GLU A 28 16.81 -21.74 12.07
N MET A 29 15.62 -22.34 12.15
CA MET A 29 14.76 -22.56 10.99
C MET A 29 14.35 -21.24 10.33
N VAL A 30 14.04 -20.22 11.12
CA VAL A 30 13.69 -18.89 10.60
C VAL A 30 14.90 -18.27 9.93
N VAL A 31 16.08 -18.32 10.58
CA VAL A 31 17.32 -17.79 10.00
C VAL A 31 17.63 -18.49 8.67
N GLN A 32 17.54 -19.82 8.62
CA GLN A 32 17.74 -20.60 7.40
C GLN A 32 16.71 -20.27 6.31
N ALA A 33 15.44 -20.07 6.64
CA ALA A 33 14.41 -19.71 5.67
C ALA A 33 14.65 -18.32 5.04
N TYR A 34 15.19 -17.37 5.82
CA TYR A 34 15.60 -16.06 5.29
C TYR A 34 16.86 -16.14 4.43
N LEU A 35 17.82 -16.98 4.79
CA LEU A 35 19.06 -17.16 4.02
C LEU A 35 18.85 -17.95 2.73
N ASN A 36 18.04 -19.00 2.79
CA ASN A 36 17.78 -19.95 1.71
C ASN A 36 16.28 -20.07 1.47
N PRO A 37 15.64 -19.01 0.96
CA PRO A 37 14.20 -19.02 0.75
C PRO A 37 13.84 -20.05 -0.33
N GLN A 38 12.80 -20.83 -0.06
CA GLN A 38 12.22 -21.74 -1.05
C GLN A 38 11.35 -20.90 -1.99
N VAL A 39 11.97 -20.34 -3.01
CA VAL A 39 11.30 -19.57 -4.07
C VAL A 39 11.21 -20.40 -5.33
N ASP A 40 10.22 -20.09 -6.16
CA ASP A 40 10.18 -20.55 -7.53
C ASP A 40 11.40 -19.99 -8.30
N ARG A 41 12.04 -20.84 -9.10
CA ARG A 41 13.21 -20.49 -9.93
C ARG A 41 12.84 -20.39 -11.42
N SER A 42 11.55 -20.45 -11.74
CA SER A 42 11.07 -20.27 -13.10
C SER A 42 11.57 -18.95 -13.69
N GLU A 43 12.14 -19.02 -14.89
CA GLU A 43 12.54 -17.87 -15.69
C GLU A 43 11.42 -17.41 -16.64
N GLU A 44 10.21 -17.94 -16.46
CA GLU A 44 9.06 -17.58 -17.29
C GLU A 44 8.73 -16.09 -17.12
N PRO A 45 8.50 -15.37 -18.24
CA PRO A 45 8.12 -13.97 -18.16
C PRO A 45 6.76 -13.86 -17.49
N PHE A 46 6.65 -12.90 -16.56
CA PHE A 46 5.37 -12.58 -15.96
C PHE A 46 4.46 -11.90 -17.00
N GLU A 47 3.34 -12.53 -17.31
CA GLU A 47 2.38 -12.05 -18.28
C GLU A 47 0.95 -12.07 -17.72
N TRP A 48 0.16 -11.06 -18.08
CA TRP A 48 -1.27 -11.05 -17.85
C TRP A 48 -1.97 -11.62 -19.08
N SER A 49 -2.53 -12.81 -18.98
CA SER A 49 -3.33 -13.42 -20.04
C SER A 49 -4.79 -12.95 -20.01
N GLU A 50 -5.47 -12.98 -21.15
CA GLU A 50 -6.92 -12.78 -21.19
C GLU A 50 -7.63 -13.96 -20.47
N PRO A 51 -8.47 -13.68 -19.46
CA PRO A 51 -9.14 -14.74 -18.71
C PRO A 51 -10.28 -15.36 -19.52
N ASP A 52 -10.42 -16.69 -19.43
CA ASP A 52 -11.58 -17.41 -19.96
C ASP A 52 -12.79 -17.19 -19.04
N VAL A 53 -13.67 -16.26 -19.45
CA VAL A 53 -14.85 -15.85 -18.68
C VAL A 53 -15.84 -17.00 -18.51
N GLN A 54 -15.97 -17.89 -19.49
CA GLN A 54 -16.92 -19.02 -19.42
C GLN A 54 -16.47 -20.03 -18.36
N ARG A 55 -15.18 -20.39 -18.37
CA ARG A 55 -14.62 -21.29 -17.35
C ARG A 55 -14.68 -20.68 -15.94
N LEU A 56 -14.46 -19.38 -15.82
CA LEU A 56 -14.58 -18.69 -14.54
C LEU A 56 -16.01 -18.72 -14.00
N GLN A 57 -17.02 -18.56 -14.87
CA GLN A 57 -18.42 -18.69 -14.46
C GLN A 57 -18.73 -20.09 -13.94
N GLU A 58 -18.36 -21.14 -14.69
CA GLU A 58 -18.58 -22.51 -14.24
C GLU A 58 -17.85 -22.83 -12.93
N PHE A 59 -16.65 -22.28 -12.74
CA PHE A 59 -15.90 -22.46 -11.51
C PHE A 59 -16.57 -21.76 -10.32
N CYS A 60 -17.01 -20.51 -10.50
CA CYS A 60 -17.69 -19.73 -9.48
C CYS A 60 -19.04 -20.34 -9.11
N GLU A 61 -19.79 -20.85 -10.08
CA GLU A 61 -21.04 -21.60 -9.82
C GLU A 61 -20.74 -22.84 -8.98
N LYS A 62 -19.77 -23.68 -9.38
CA LYS A 62 -19.46 -24.96 -8.70
C LYS A 62 -18.82 -24.81 -7.31
N ARG A 63 -18.06 -23.73 -7.07
CA ARG A 63 -17.27 -23.56 -5.83
C ARG A 63 -17.84 -22.54 -4.87
N LEU A 64 -18.52 -21.52 -5.37
CA LEU A 64 -19.00 -20.38 -4.61
C LEU A 64 -20.53 -20.26 -4.63
N ASP A 65 -21.21 -21.12 -5.40
CA ASP A 65 -22.66 -21.06 -5.65
C ASP A 65 -23.13 -19.69 -6.17
N TRP A 66 -22.28 -19.04 -6.96
CA TRP A 66 -22.62 -17.76 -7.58
C TRP A 66 -23.44 -17.98 -8.85
N SER A 67 -24.46 -17.13 -9.05
CA SER A 67 -25.15 -17.10 -10.34
C SER A 67 -24.22 -16.57 -11.43
N HIS A 68 -24.46 -16.97 -12.68
CA HIS A 68 -23.69 -16.49 -13.83
C HIS A 68 -23.73 -14.95 -13.96
N GLU A 69 -24.89 -14.35 -13.76
CA GLU A 69 -25.08 -12.89 -13.83
C GLU A 69 -24.32 -12.15 -12.72
N PHE A 70 -24.34 -12.68 -11.49
CA PHE A 70 -23.62 -12.11 -10.38
C PHE A 70 -22.10 -12.20 -10.61
N THR A 71 -21.64 -13.35 -11.09
CA THR A 71 -20.23 -13.57 -11.43
C THR A 71 -19.76 -12.60 -12.50
N LEU A 72 -20.55 -12.40 -13.56
CA LEU A 72 -20.24 -11.43 -14.61
C LEU A 72 -20.17 -10.01 -14.07
N THR A 73 -21.14 -9.60 -13.26
CA THR A 73 -21.16 -8.28 -12.61
C THR A 73 -19.89 -8.04 -11.79
N GLN A 74 -19.41 -9.08 -11.11
CA GLN A 74 -18.21 -9.01 -10.29
C GLN A 74 -16.91 -9.02 -11.10
N LEU A 75 -16.88 -9.75 -12.23
CA LEU A 75 -15.72 -9.85 -13.12
C LEU A 75 -15.58 -8.65 -14.06
N ASP A 76 -16.67 -8.00 -14.42
CA ASP A 76 -16.72 -6.84 -15.32
C ASP A 76 -15.68 -5.74 -15.00
N PRO A 77 -15.52 -5.25 -13.76
CA PRO A 77 -14.49 -4.25 -13.45
C PRO A 77 -13.07 -4.76 -13.67
N ALA A 78 -12.80 -6.04 -13.38
CA ALA A 78 -11.48 -6.63 -13.57
C ALA A 78 -11.14 -6.81 -15.06
N ILE A 79 -12.10 -7.27 -15.86
CA ILE A 79 -11.95 -7.42 -17.30
C ILE A 79 -11.73 -6.05 -17.96
N LYS A 80 -12.52 -5.04 -17.57
CA LYS A 80 -12.33 -3.66 -18.04
C LYS A 80 -10.98 -3.08 -17.64
N ALA A 81 -10.51 -3.35 -16.43
CA ALA A 81 -9.19 -2.91 -15.98
C ALA A 81 -8.07 -3.57 -16.81
N LEU A 82 -8.22 -4.85 -17.14
CA LEU A 82 -7.27 -5.58 -17.98
C LEU A 82 -7.24 -5.04 -19.41
N SER A 83 -8.40 -4.71 -20.00
CA SER A 83 -8.48 -4.16 -21.35
C SER A 83 -7.99 -2.71 -21.45
N THR A 84 -8.15 -1.94 -20.37
CA THR A 84 -7.78 -0.51 -20.33
C THR A 84 -6.28 -0.30 -20.14
N ARG A 85 -5.50 -1.38 -19.92
CA ARG A 85 -4.08 -1.39 -19.54
C ARG A 85 -3.29 -0.18 -20.05
N THR A 86 -3.26 0.86 -19.24
CA THR A 86 -2.34 1.98 -19.37
C THR A 86 -1.00 1.47 -18.89
N PHE A 87 0.04 1.68 -19.69
CA PHE A 87 1.42 1.37 -19.28
C PHE A 87 1.68 1.95 -17.89
N GLN A 88 2.48 1.25 -17.09
CA GLN A 88 2.94 1.73 -15.80
C GLN A 88 3.53 3.14 -16.00
N THR A 89 2.80 4.16 -15.56
CA THR A 89 3.35 5.50 -15.48
C THR A 89 4.45 5.48 -14.43
N ARG A 90 5.49 6.28 -14.64
CA ARG A 90 6.54 6.50 -13.63
C ARG A 90 5.87 6.81 -12.29
N ILE A 91 6.54 6.49 -11.18
CA ILE A 91 6.03 6.78 -9.83
C ILE A 91 5.53 8.24 -9.70
N ASP A 92 6.17 9.16 -10.43
CA ASP A 92 5.77 10.56 -10.62
C ASP A 92 4.26 10.68 -10.94
N GLY A 93 3.75 9.94 -11.93
CA GLY A 93 2.34 9.94 -12.34
C GLY A 93 1.36 9.36 -11.29
N PHE A 94 1.84 8.54 -10.35
CA PHE A 94 1.04 8.10 -9.20
C PHE A 94 0.98 9.19 -8.11
N THR A 95 2.05 9.99 -7.99
CA THR A 95 2.18 11.03 -6.97
C THR A 95 1.72 12.43 -7.40
N ASP A 96 1.58 12.68 -8.70
CA ASP A 96 1.21 13.99 -9.28
C ASP A 96 -0.17 14.50 -8.82
N PHE A 97 -1.07 13.59 -8.45
CA PHE A 97 -2.35 13.96 -7.84
C PHE A 97 -2.17 14.55 -6.42
N TRP A 98 -1.21 14.02 -5.65
CA TRP A 98 -0.96 14.43 -4.27
C TRP A 98 -0.20 15.77 -4.20
N SER A 99 0.63 16.09 -5.20
CA SER A 99 1.35 17.36 -5.26
C SER A 99 0.43 18.56 -5.58
N ARG A 100 -0.58 18.37 -6.45
CA ARG A 100 -1.55 19.43 -6.79
C ARG A 100 -2.68 19.60 -5.78
N ALA A 101 -3.02 18.57 -5.01
CA ALA A 101 -4.18 18.57 -4.11
C ALA A 101 -3.89 19.01 -2.68
N ALA A 102 -2.63 19.14 -2.26
CA ALA A 102 -2.28 19.48 -0.89
C ALA A 102 -2.46 20.98 -0.57
N LYS A 103 -3.72 21.42 -0.44
CA LYS A 103 -4.05 22.73 0.15
C LYS A 103 -3.79 22.68 1.66
N PHE A 104 -2.58 23.04 2.10
CA PHE A 104 -2.24 23.07 3.52
C PHE A 104 -2.99 24.19 4.24
N LYS A 105 -4.03 23.86 5.03
CA LYS A 105 -4.72 24.85 5.87
C LYS A 105 -3.88 25.31 7.08
N SER A 106 -2.99 24.44 7.57
CA SER A 106 -2.20 24.70 8.78
C SER A 106 -0.91 25.48 8.51
N LYS A 107 -0.71 26.58 9.26
CA LYS A 107 0.52 27.38 9.25
C LYS A 107 1.76 26.56 9.61
N ARG A 108 1.63 25.56 10.48
CA ARG A 108 2.76 24.71 10.93
C ARG A 108 3.24 23.75 9.85
N VAL A 109 2.33 23.16 9.10
CA VAL A 109 2.66 22.19 8.05
C VAL A 109 3.29 22.89 6.85
N ARG A 110 2.80 24.09 6.51
CA ARG A 110 3.39 24.94 5.47
C ARG A 110 4.87 25.28 5.75
N LYS A 111 5.19 25.68 6.98
CA LYS A 111 6.57 25.99 7.39
C LYS A 111 7.54 24.82 7.23
N VAL A 112 7.09 23.59 7.50
CA VAL A 112 7.93 22.39 7.34
C VAL A 112 8.09 22.04 5.85
N PHE A 113 7.03 22.21 5.05
CA PHE A 113 7.05 21.95 3.61
C PHE A 113 7.95 22.94 2.84
N GLU A 114 7.91 24.23 3.20
CA GLU A 114 8.79 25.26 2.64
C GLU A 114 10.26 25.03 3.02
N ALA A 115 10.52 24.61 4.27
CA ALA A 115 11.87 24.25 4.72
C ALA A 115 12.44 23.01 4.00
N ALA A 116 11.57 22.14 3.48
CA ALA A 116 11.94 20.98 2.67
C ALA A 116 12.08 21.29 1.16
N GLY A 117 11.88 22.55 0.74
CA GLY A 117 12.14 23.00 -0.63
C GLY A 117 10.97 22.89 -1.62
N GLY A 118 9.75 22.64 -1.15
CA GLY A 118 8.55 22.61 -2.01
C GLY A 118 7.96 24.02 -2.21
N ALA A 119 7.79 24.45 -3.46
CA ALA A 119 7.06 25.68 -3.79
C ALA A 119 5.55 25.45 -3.72
N ALA A 120 4.86 26.10 -2.77
CA ALA A 120 3.41 26.12 -2.71
C ALA A 120 2.87 27.25 -3.62
N ASP A 121 1.98 26.94 -4.56
CA ASP A 121 1.12 27.95 -5.19
C ASP A 121 0.09 28.41 -4.15
N ILE A 122 0.22 29.67 -3.73
CA ILE A 122 -0.54 30.27 -2.64
C ILE A 122 -1.81 30.91 -3.22
N GLY A 123 -2.90 30.14 -3.27
CA GLY A 123 -4.25 30.69 -3.25
C GLY A 123 -4.66 31.02 -1.81
N CYS A 124 -4.40 32.24 -1.35
CA CYS A 124 -4.93 32.76 -0.09
C CYS A 124 -6.29 33.43 -0.35
N ASP A 125 -7.38 32.80 0.08
CA ASP A 125 -8.67 33.47 0.27
C ASP A 125 -8.63 34.15 1.65
N GLU A 126 -8.36 35.45 1.66
CA GLU A 126 -8.50 36.29 2.86
C GLU A 126 -10.00 36.59 3.05
N GLY A 127 -10.68 35.73 3.80
CA GLY A 127 -11.99 36.03 4.35
C GLY A 127 -11.90 37.22 5.30
N GLY A 128 -12.40 38.37 4.85
CA GLY A 128 -12.35 39.64 5.58
C GLY A 128 -13.06 39.61 6.92
N ASP A 129 -12.39 40.16 7.93
CA ASP A 129 -12.97 40.56 9.21
C ASP A 129 -13.97 41.71 8.98
N SER A 130 -15.26 41.39 8.89
CA SER A 130 -16.31 42.39 9.03
C SER A 130 -16.62 42.55 10.52
N ALA A 131 -15.85 43.41 11.19
CA ALA A 131 -16.22 43.94 12.51
C ALA A 131 -17.49 44.79 12.37
N MET A 132 -18.61 44.28 12.90
CA MET A 132 -19.87 45.00 12.96
C MET A 132 -19.90 45.92 14.20
N ASN A 133 -20.27 47.18 13.96
CA ASN A 133 -20.38 48.31 14.89
C ASN A 133 -21.03 48.04 16.26
N LYS A 134 -20.58 48.81 17.25
CA LYS A 134 -21.46 49.70 18.03
C LYS A 134 -20.88 51.11 18.02
#